data_AF-A0A7S4R3E0-F1
#
_entry.id   AF-A0A7S4R3E0-F1
#
_cell.length_a   1.000
_cell.length_b   1.000
_cell.length_c   1.000
_cell.angle_alpha   90.00
_cell.angle_beta   90.00
_cell.angle_gamma   90.00
#
_symmetry.space_group_name_H-M   'P 1'
#
loop_
_entity.id
_entity.type
_entity.pdbx_description
1 polymer ?
#
loop_
_entity_poly.entity_id
_entity_poly.type
_entity_poly.pdbx_seq_one_letter_code
_entity_poly.pdbx_strand_id
1 'polypeptide(L)'
;DDDASSSSFRIAQRKCTEAGIRELTITEKTAPPIPKSKSPIMAYAELDMLLVTCPFDSDEQRVILESIVEDVPDVPANPKEKPSQEQLRKLSEMRERKKHLLMTASGPCRQVLQRILKLQKVVASYEK
;
A
#
# COMPACT_ATOMS: atom_id res chain seq x y z
N ASP A 1 27.28 -3.25 -53.86
CA ASP A 1 26.29 -3.94 -54.69
C ASP A 1 26.54 -5.44 -54.60
N ASP A 2 25.49 -6.16 -54.16
CA ASP A 2 25.14 -7.59 -54.35
C ASP A 2 26.16 -8.65 -53.88
N ASP A 3 25.83 -9.81 -53.29
CA ASP A 3 24.62 -10.65 -53.29
C ASP A 3 24.85 -11.65 -52.10
N ALA A 4 24.02 -11.71 -51.07
CA ALA A 4 22.85 -12.57 -50.89
C ALA A 4 23.07 -13.85 -50.06
N SER A 5 22.01 -14.17 -49.30
CA SER A 5 21.65 -15.50 -48.76
C SER A 5 22.55 -16.04 -47.63
N SER A 6 22.05 -16.62 -46.54
CA SER A 6 20.83 -17.42 -46.42
C SER A 6 20.51 -17.69 -44.94
N SER A 7 19.23 -17.53 -44.61
CA SER A 7 18.44 -18.44 -43.78
C SER A 7 18.73 -18.64 -42.29
N SER A 8 17.77 -18.12 -41.51
CA SER A 8 17.13 -18.79 -40.38
C SER A 8 17.20 -20.32 -40.38
N PHE A 9 17.42 -20.94 -39.22
CA PHE A 9 16.39 -21.62 -38.42
C PHE A 9 17.05 -22.49 -37.33
N ARG A 10 16.55 -22.27 -36.10
CA ARG A 10 16.37 -23.19 -34.96
C ARG A 10 16.96 -24.60 -35.09
N ILE A 11 17.62 -25.09 -34.03
CA ILE A 11 17.10 -26.17 -33.16
C ILE A 11 18.13 -26.47 -32.04
N ALA A 12 17.57 -26.78 -30.88
CA ALA A 12 18.20 -27.18 -29.64
C ALA A 12 19.23 -28.31 -29.79
N GLN A 13 20.19 -28.40 -28.87
CA GLN A 13 20.14 -29.34 -27.74
C GLN A 13 21.43 -29.35 -26.92
N ARG A 14 21.24 -29.18 -25.60
CA ARG A 14 21.89 -29.85 -24.47
C ARG A 14 23.35 -30.33 -24.65
N LYS A 15 24.22 -29.82 -23.79
CA LYS A 15 25.13 -30.67 -22.99
C LYS A 15 25.19 -30.14 -21.57
N CYS A 16 24.74 -30.97 -20.63
CA CYS A 16 25.02 -30.83 -19.22
C CYS A 16 26.50 -31.08 -18.97
N THR A 17 27.10 -30.31 -18.05
CA THR A 17 28.12 -30.70 -17.04
C THR A 17 28.50 -29.42 -16.31
N GLU A 18 27.99 -29.18 -15.11
CA GLU A 18 28.61 -29.59 -13.85
C GLU A 18 29.86 -28.76 -13.53
N ALA A 19 29.64 -27.64 -12.85
CA ALA A 19 30.59 -27.06 -11.90
C ALA A 19 29.80 -26.12 -10.99
N GLY A 20 29.65 -26.53 -9.72
CA GLY A 20 28.86 -25.83 -8.72
C GLY A 20 29.39 -24.44 -8.44
N ILE A 21 28.62 -23.43 -8.84
CA ILE A 21 28.49 -22.18 -8.12
C ILE A 21 26.99 -21.90 -8.09
N ARG A 22 26.35 -22.18 -6.95
CA ARG A 22 24.98 -21.73 -6.71
C ARG A 22 25.05 -20.21 -6.61
N GLU A 23 24.84 -19.53 -7.72
CA GLU A 23 24.64 -18.10 -7.73
C GLU A 23 23.37 -17.83 -6.92
N LEU A 24 23.55 -17.34 -5.70
CA LEU A 24 22.48 -16.80 -4.86
C LEU A 24 21.99 -15.53 -5.55
N THR A 25 21.10 -15.71 -6.52
CA THR A 25 20.26 -14.64 -7.03
C THR A 25 19.38 -14.22 -5.86
N ILE A 26 19.77 -13.13 -5.21
CA ILE A 26 18.90 -12.36 -4.31
C ILE A 26 17.82 -11.78 -5.22
N THR A 27 16.77 -12.56 -5.48
CA THR A 27 15.54 -12.00 -6.00
C THR A 27 15.01 -11.06 -4.93
N GLU A 28 14.84 -9.79 -5.31
CA GLU A 28 14.15 -8.80 -4.51
C GLU A 28 12.93 -9.46 -3.87
N LYS A 29 12.92 -9.38 -2.54
CA LYS A 29 11.85 -9.86 -1.67
C LYS A 29 10.55 -9.25 -2.16
N THR A 30 9.85 -9.97 -3.03
CA THR A 30 8.49 -9.64 -3.44
C THR A 30 7.72 -9.56 -2.15
N ALA A 31 7.28 -8.34 -1.80
CA ALA A 31 6.47 -8.11 -0.63
C ALA A 31 5.34 -9.15 -0.64
N PRO A 32 5.15 -9.94 0.43
CA PRO A 32 4.13 -10.97 0.44
C PRO A 32 2.78 -10.34 0.08
N PRO A 33 1.95 -10.99 -0.76
CA PRO A 33 0.65 -10.46 -1.12
C PRO A 33 -0.14 -10.26 0.18
N ILE A 34 -0.38 -9.00 0.54
CA ILE A 34 -1.09 -8.64 1.77
C ILE A 34 -2.46 -9.32 1.70
N PRO A 35 -2.77 -10.28 2.60
CA PRO A 35 -4.06 -10.94 2.61
C PRO A 35 -5.15 -9.88 2.70
N LYS A 36 -6.16 -9.96 1.83
CA LYS A 36 -7.38 -9.17 2.02
C LYS A 36 -8.10 -9.79 3.22
N SER A 37 -8.34 -9.01 4.28
CA SER A 37 -9.11 -9.45 5.44
C SER A 37 -10.49 -9.90 4.96
N LYS A 38 -10.82 -11.18 5.18
CA LYS A 38 -12.04 -11.81 4.68
C LYS A 38 -13.24 -11.65 5.62
N SER A 39 -13.02 -11.15 6.84
CA SER A 39 -14.06 -10.92 7.84
C SER A 39 -13.85 -9.60 8.60
N PRO A 40 -14.93 -8.96 9.09
CA PRO A 40 -14.84 -7.73 9.88
C PRO A 40 -13.90 -7.85 11.08
N ILE A 41 -14.03 -8.93 11.87
CA ILE A 41 -13.20 -9.20 13.06
C ILE A 41 -11.71 -9.20 12.71
N MET A 42 -11.32 -9.80 11.58
CA MET A 42 -9.93 -9.80 11.15
C MET A 42 -9.45 -8.43 10.67
N ALA A 43 -10.34 -7.60 10.10
CA ALA A 43 -10.00 -6.24 9.68
C ALA A 43 -9.73 -5.32 10.88
N TYR A 44 -10.52 -5.43 11.95
CA TYR A 44 -10.27 -4.72 13.21
C TYR A 44 -8.95 -5.18 13.86
N ALA A 45 -8.76 -6.49 14.01
CA ALA A 45 -7.54 -7.04 14.61
C ALA A 45 -6.26 -6.68 13.81
N GLU A 46 -6.35 -6.68 12.48
CA GLU A 46 -5.24 -6.24 11.61
C GLU A 46 -4.97 -4.74 11.77
N LEU A 47 -6.01 -3.92 11.83
CA LEU A 47 -5.87 -2.48 12.03
C LEU A 47 -5.17 -2.18 13.36
N ASP A 48 -5.61 -2.79 14.46
CA ASP A 48 -5.03 -2.61 15.79
C ASP A 48 -3.56 -3.04 15.82
N MET A 49 -3.26 -4.23 15.26
CA MET A 49 -1.88 -4.70 15.16
C MET A 49 -1.00 -3.70 14.42
N LEU A 50 -1.45 -3.21 13.26
CA LEU A 50 -0.66 -2.29 12.45
C LEU A 50 -0.46 -0.93 13.13
N LEU A 51 -1.46 -0.43 13.86
CA LEU A 51 -1.32 0.81 14.65
C LEU A 51 -0.25 0.67 15.75
N VAL A 52 -0.16 -0.51 16.36
CA VAL A 52 0.85 -0.79 17.40
C VAL A 52 2.24 -1.05 16.83
N THR A 53 2.34 -1.76 15.70
CA THR A 53 3.62 -2.19 15.13
C THR A 53 4.15 -1.29 14.01
N CYS A 54 3.47 -0.18 13.70
CA CYS A 54 3.88 0.70 12.61
C CYS A 54 5.28 1.29 12.90
N PRO A 55 6.25 1.13 12.00
CA PRO A 55 7.59 1.65 12.18
C PRO A 55 7.62 3.14 11.81
N PHE A 56 7.01 3.98 12.64
CA PHE A 56 7.03 5.44 12.43
C PHE A 56 8.47 5.96 12.39
N ASP A 57 8.76 6.86 11.45
CA ASP A 57 10.07 7.49 11.34
C ASP A 57 10.23 8.61 12.38
N SER A 58 9.12 9.15 12.90
CA SER A 58 9.09 10.16 13.95
C SER A 58 7.78 10.12 14.75
N ASP A 59 7.81 10.63 15.97
CA ASP A 59 6.60 10.78 16.80
C ASP A 59 5.57 11.71 16.15
N GLU A 60 6.02 12.70 15.38
CA GLU A 60 5.13 13.58 14.62
C GLU A 60 4.26 12.80 13.62
N GLN A 61 4.83 11.80 12.93
CA GLN A 61 4.06 10.97 12.00
C GLN A 61 2.95 10.19 12.72
N ARG A 62 3.24 9.72 13.93
CA ARG A 62 2.27 9.03 14.77
C ARG A 62 1.11 9.95 15.14
N VAL A 63 1.41 11.14 15.66
CA VAL A 63 0.39 12.14 16.02
C VAL A 63 -0.46 12.54 14.81
N ILE A 64 0.17 12.73 13.65
CA ILE A 64 -0.58 13.04 12.41
C ILE A 64 -1.50 11.87 12.04
N LEU A 65 -1.03 10.62 12.12
CA LEU A 65 -1.86 9.46 11.83
C LEU A 65 -3.05 9.36 12.81
N GLU A 66 -2.81 9.48 14.11
CA GLU A 66 -3.85 9.47 15.15
C GLU A 66 -4.90 10.55 14.86
N SER A 67 -4.47 11.77 14.50
CA SER A 67 -5.40 12.85 14.11
C SER A 67 -6.23 12.53 12.87
N ILE A 68 -5.69 11.81 11.89
CA ILE A 68 -6.43 11.39 10.68
C ILE A 68 -7.41 10.26 11.01
N VAL A 69 -7.06 9.41 11.98
CA VAL A 69 -7.88 8.28 12.38
C VAL A 69 -9.08 8.73 13.22
N GLU A 70 -8.87 9.67 14.14
CA GLU A 70 -9.88 10.16 15.09
C GLU A 70 -10.76 11.28 14.51
N ASP A 71 -10.21 12.22 13.73
CA ASP A 71 -10.92 13.41 13.22
C ASP A 71 -11.44 13.21 11.79
N VAL A 72 -12.23 12.14 11.59
CA VAL A 72 -12.92 11.92 10.31
C VAL A 72 -14.20 12.76 10.30
N PRO A 73 -14.34 13.76 9.41
CA PRO A 73 -15.55 14.59 9.37
C PRO A 73 -16.75 13.75 8.92
N ASP A 74 -17.86 13.86 9.65
CA ASP A 74 -19.15 13.27 9.28
C ASP A 74 -19.65 13.88 7.97
N VAL A 75 -19.57 13.10 6.89
CA VAL A 75 -20.12 13.48 5.59
C VAL A 75 -21.54 12.93 5.50
N PRO A 76 -22.53 13.71 5.03
CA PRO A 76 -23.90 13.22 4.88
C PRO A 76 -23.91 11.90 4.08
N ALA A 77 -24.59 10.90 4.65
CA ALA A 77 -24.71 9.58 4.03
C ALA A 77 -25.59 9.61 2.76
N ASN A 78 -26.47 10.61 2.66
CA ASN A 78 -27.35 10.80 1.52
C ASN A 78 -26.58 11.48 0.37
N PRO A 79 -26.39 10.80 -0.79
CA PRO A 79 -25.68 11.37 -1.92
C PRO A 79 -26.39 12.58 -2.56
N LYS A 80 -27.67 12.84 -2.22
CA LYS A 80 -28.42 14.02 -2.67
C LYS A 80 -28.15 15.25 -1.81
N GLU A 81 -27.58 15.06 -0.62
CA GLU A 81 -27.27 16.13 0.31
C GLU A 81 -25.83 16.60 0.09
N LYS A 82 -25.66 17.90 -0.18
CA LYS A 82 -24.33 18.47 -0.38
C LYS A 82 -23.65 18.65 0.98
N PRO A 83 -22.39 18.21 1.15
CA PRO A 83 -21.64 18.51 2.36
C PRO A 83 -21.53 20.02 2.57
N SER A 84 -21.57 20.46 3.82
CA SER A 84 -21.38 21.85 4.20
C SER A 84 -19.98 22.34 3.79
N GLN A 85 -19.82 23.66 3.63
CA GLN A 85 -18.52 24.24 3.29
C GLN A 85 -17.45 23.92 4.35
N GLU A 86 -17.84 23.81 5.62
CA GLU A 86 -16.96 23.42 6.72
C GLU A 86 -16.53 21.96 6.62
N GLN A 87 -17.44 21.03 6.30
CA GLN A 87 -17.11 19.62 6.04
C GLN A 87 -16.13 19.49 4.87
N LEU A 88 -16.34 20.24 3.79
CA LEU A 88 -15.43 20.25 2.65
C LEU A 88 -14.03 20.77 3.01
N ARG A 89 -13.95 21.82 3.84
CA ARG A 89 -12.66 22.35 4.34
C ARG A 89 -11.93 21.30 5.19
N LYS A 90 -12.61 20.69 6.15
CA LYS A 90 -12.04 19.62 7.00
C LYS A 90 -11.56 18.43 6.16
N LEU A 91 -12.34 18.00 5.17
CA LEU A 91 -11.93 16.94 4.25
C LEU A 91 -10.69 17.32 3.44
N SER A 92 -10.59 18.57 3.00
CA SER A 92 -9.42 19.07 2.25
C SER A 92 -8.18 19.04 3.12
N GLU A 93 -8.29 19.54 4.35
CA GLU A 93 -7.18 19.58 5.32
C GLU A 93 -6.72 18.17 5.69
N MET A 94 -7.66 17.25 5.98
CA MET A 94 -7.35 15.86 6.26
C MET A 94 -6.64 15.18 5.07
N ARG A 95 -7.05 15.48 3.82
CA ARG A 95 -6.38 14.98 2.62
C ARG A 95 -4.94 15.50 2.50
N GLU A 96 -4.72 16.76 2.85
CA GLU A 96 -3.40 17.38 2.83
C GLU A 96 -2.48 16.80 3.90
N ARG A 97 -2.95 16.67 5.15
CA ARG A 97 -2.21 16.00 6.23
C ARG A 97 -1.84 14.57 5.84
N LYS A 98 -2.77 13.81 5.27
CA LYS A 98 -2.53 12.47 4.75
C LYS A 98 -1.47 12.45 3.64
N LYS A 99 -1.54 13.39 2.70
CA LYS A 99 -0.56 13.50 1.62
C LYS A 99 0.83 13.78 2.19
N HIS A 100 0.94 14.74 3.10
CA HIS A 100 2.19 15.10 3.75
C HIS A 100 2.80 13.90 4.49
N LEU A 101 2.02 13.24 5.34
CA LEU A 101 2.41 12.04 6.09
C LEU A 101 2.98 10.96 5.15
N LEU A 102 2.28 10.66 4.06
CA LEU A 102 2.73 9.64 3.12
C LEU A 102 3.94 10.08 2.29
N MET A 103 4.16 11.38 2.06
CA MET A 103 5.32 11.86 1.29
C MET A 103 6.60 11.86 2.10
N THR A 104 6.52 12.18 3.40
CA THR A 104 7.68 12.23 4.30
C THR A 104 8.07 10.87 4.86
N ALA A 105 7.14 9.91 4.86
CA ALA A 105 7.41 8.56 5.36
C ALA A 105 8.41 7.77 4.51
N SER A 106 9.29 7.03 5.18
CA SER A 106 10.20 6.06 4.59
C SER A 106 9.45 4.96 3.84
N GLY A 107 10.11 4.24 2.93
CA GLY A 107 9.49 3.18 2.13
C GLY A 107 8.73 2.14 2.97
N PRO A 108 9.34 1.53 3.99
CA PRO A 108 8.68 0.57 4.88
C PRO A 108 7.52 1.18 5.69
N CYS A 109 7.73 2.35 6.30
CA CYS A 109 6.69 3.06 7.06
C CYS A 109 5.48 3.39 6.16
N ARG A 110 5.73 3.95 4.98
CA ARG A 110 4.71 4.32 3.99
C ARG A 110 3.83 3.15 3.58
N GLN A 111 4.38 1.95 3.41
CA GLN A 111 3.60 0.75 3.07
C GLN A 111 2.61 0.39 4.19
N VAL A 112 3.06 0.46 5.45
CA VAL A 112 2.21 0.20 6.61
C VAL A 112 1.14 1.27 6.76
N LEU A 113 1.50 2.56 6.67
CA LEU A 113 0.57 3.69 6.72
C LEU A 113 -0.51 3.59 5.64
N GLN A 114 -0.15 3.23 4.40
CA GLN A 114 -1.12 3.00 3.34
C GLN A 114 -2.09 1.85 3.65
N ARG A 115 -1.60 0.79 4.29
CA ARG A 115 -2.43 -0.35 4.70
C ARG A 115 -3.41 0.05 5.82
N ILE A 116 -2.93 0.76 6.84
CA ILE A 116 -3.76 1.30 7.94
C ILE A 116 -4.90 2.15 7.36
N LEU A 117 -4.58 3.14 6.53
CA LEU A 117 -5.57 4.05 5.93
C LEU A 117 -6.56 3.34 4.99
N LYS A 118 -6.18 2.18 4.43
CA LYS A 118 -7.07 1.35 3.63
C LYS A 118 -8.00 0.52 4.51
N LEU A 119 -7.47 -0.08 5.57
CA LEU A 119 -8.24 -0.86 6.54
C LEU A 119 -9.25 0.02 7.28
N GLN A 120 -8.87 1.23 7.69
CA GLN A 120 -9.76 2.18 8.34
C GLN A 120 -11.02 2.45 7.49
N LYS A 121 -10.87 2.60 6.17
CA LYS A 121 -12.02 2.75 5.26
C LYS A 121 -12.91 1.51 5.18
N VAL A 122 -12.31 0.32 5.27
CA VAL A 122 -13.05 -0.95 5.25
C VAL A 122 -13.80 -1.11 6.57
N VAL A 123 -13.14 -0.86 7.69
CA VAL A 123 -13.74 -0.88 9.04
C VAL A 123 -14.92 0.10 9.12
N ALA A 124 -14.73 1.35 8.68
CA ALA A 124 -15.79 2.36 8.66
C ALA A 124 -16.95 2.01 7.71
N SER A 125 -16.79 1.04 6.80
CA SER A 125 -17.88 0.55 5.96
C SER A 125 -18.73 -0.53 6.65
N TYR A 126 -18.25 -1.13 7.74
CA TYR A 126 -19.01 -2.09 8.54
C TYR A 126 -19.85 -1.43 9.64
N GLU A 127 -19.55 -0.17 9.98
CA GLU A 127 -20.24 0.60 11.02
C GLU A 127 -21.43 1.41 10.48
N LYS A 128 -21.66 1.36 9.17
CA LYS A 128 -22.77 2.03 8.47
C LYS A 128 -23.87 1.04 8.11
#